data_AF-A0A4U6TFK1-F1
#
_entry.id   AF-A0A4U6TFK1-F1
#
_cell.length_a   1.000
_cell.length_b   1.000
_cell.length_c   1.000
_cell.angle_alpha   90.00
_cell.angle_beta   90.00
_cell.angle_gamma   90.00
#
_symmetry.space_group_name_H-M   'P 1'
#
loop_
_entity.id
_entity.type
_entity.pdbx_description
1 polymer ?
#
loop_
_entity_poly.entity_id
_entity_poly.type
_entity_poly.pdbx_seq_one_letter_code
_entity_poly.pdbx_strand_id
1 'polypeptide(L)'
;MKRICDKSGVKKRHFHYTEETLTGRPEFLDHALPSLNARLAIAADAVPELAASAAARAIAEWGRPATNTTHLVVSTNSGASSPGADLRLAELLSLRPTVQRTLLYLHGCFGGCSALRVARDLVENNRGAHVLVAVSEVSTMLSFRAPVEANPEALVAAALFGDGAGRRRHRRRRPYGPGGAPHLLHGVHRAGDVAGDRAHLVYAARERLL
;
A
#
# COMPACT_ATOMS: atom_id res chain seq x y z
N MET A 1 16.42 21.62 3.82
CA MET A 1 15.61 20.54 4.43
C MET A 1 14.61 21.04 5.48
N LYS A 2 15.04 21.64 6.62
CA LYS A 2 14.16 22.05 7.74
C LYS A 2 12.89 22.82 7.32
N ARG A 3 13.05 23.88 6.52
CA ARG A 3 11.93 24.69 6.00
C ARG A 3 10.91 23.89 5.16
N ILE A 4 11.36 22.85 4.45
CA ILE A 4 10.47 21.97 3.66
C ILE A 4 9.66 21.09 4.61
N CYS A 5 10.30 20.48 5.61
CA CYS A 5 9.62 19.68 6.63
C CYS A 5 8.57 20.50 7.39
N ASP A 6 8.93 21.71 7.85
CA ASP A 6 8.03 22.58 8.61
C ASP A 6 6.78 23.00 7.81
N LYS A 7 6.93 23.14 6.48
CA LYS A 7 5.84 23.54 5.57
C LYS A 7 5.09 22.36 4.94
N SER A 8 5.54 21.12 5.16
CA SER A 8 4.97 19.93 4.52
C SER A 8 3.57 19.56 5.02
N GLY A 9 3.18 20.03 6.21
CA GLY A 9 1.98 19.59 6.91
C GLY A 9 2.06 18.17 7.47
N VAL A 10 3.20 17.50 7.33
CA VAL A 10 3.43 16.13 7.81
C VAL A 10 3.94 16.17 9.25
N LYS A 11 3.15 15.65 10.19
CA LYS A 11 3.52 15.58 11.61
C LYS A 11 4.45 14.40 11.94
N LYS A 12 4.19 13.25 11.35
CA LYS A 12 4.94 12.01 11.57
C LYS A 12 4.89 11.13 10.32
N ARG A 13 5.94 10.32 10.13
CA ARG A 13 6.06 9.34 9.07
C ARG A 13 6.54 8.02 9.65
N HIS A 14 6.20 6.93 8.99
CA HIS A 14 6.62 5.59 9.38
C HIS A 14 7.56 5.06 8.31
N PHE A 15 8.58 4.34 8.73
CA PHE A 15 9.59 3.77 7.86
C PHE A 15 9.86 2.34 8.32
N HIS A 16 10.02 1.44 7.35
CA HIS A 16 10.55 0.11 7.55
C HIS A 16 12.03 0.18 7.95
N TYR A 17 12.75 1.21 7.47
CA TYR A 17 14.12 1.46 7.86
C TYR A 17 14.25 1.94 9.31
N THR A 18 15.27 1.40 9.97
CA THR A 18 15.83 1.88 11.22
C THR A 18 17.24 2.43 10.99
N GLU A 19 17.75 3.20 11.95
CA GLU A 19 19.15 3.68 11.92
C GLU A 19 20.16 2.54 11.77
N GLU A 20 19.90 1.41 12.43
CA GLU A 20 20.72 0.19 12.31
C GLU A 20 20.72 -0.37 10.88
N THR A 21 19.55 -0.52 10.25
CA THR A 21 19.46 -1.05 8.88
C THR A 21 20.16 -0.17 7.84
N LEU A 22 20.24 1.14 8.11
CA LEU A 22 20.89 2.11 7.23
C LEU A 22 22.39 2.16 7.43
N THR A 23 22.85 2.07 8.67
CA THR A 23 24.28 2.05 9.02
C THR A 23 24.96 0.80 8.45
N GLY A 24 24.25 -0.33 8.41
CA GLY A 24 24.75 -1.56 7.80
C GLY A 24 24.73 -1.59 6.26
N ARG A 25 24.24 -0.53 5.59
CA ARG A 25 24.06 -0.46 4.14
C ARG A 25 24.54 0.88 3.57
N PRO A 26 25.86 1.13 3.55
CA PRO A 26 26.43 2.38 3.07
C PRO A 26 26.03 2.71 1.62
N GLU A 27 25.71 1.69 0.80
CA GLU A 27 25.21 1.86 -0.56
C GLU A 27 23.88 2.63 -0.65
N PHE A 28 23.13 2.76 0.45
CA PHE A 28 21.91 3.56 0.48
C PHE A 28 22.17 5.06 0.65
N LEU A 29 23.34 5.42 1.17
CA LEU A 29 23.75 6.78 1.46
C LEU A 29 24.71 7.32 0.40
N ASP A 30 25.56 6.49 -0.18
CA ASP A 30 26.49 6.90 -1.24
C ASP A 30 25.87 6.74 -2.64
N HIS A 31 25.79 7.84 -3.41
CA HIS A 31 25.27 7.82 -4.78
C HIS A 31 26.20 7.15 -5.79
N ALA A 32 27.49 7.00 -5.47
CA ALA A 32 28.45 6.32 -6.33
C ALA A 32 28.30 4.78 -6.26
N LEU A 33 27.67 4.26 -5.20
CA LEU A 33 27.52 2.82 -4.99
C LEU A 33 26.19 2.30 -5.59
N PRO A 34 26.20 1.16 -6.29
CA PRO A 34 24.98 0.56 -6.81
C PRO A 34 24.14 -0.02 -5.67
N SER A 35 22.92 0.49 -5.48
CA SER A 35 22.02 0.02 -4.40
C SER A 35 20.73 -0.64 -4.85
N LEU A 36 20.47 -0.74 -6.16
CA LEU A 36 19.19 -1.25 -6.68
C LEU A 36 18.88 -2.67 -6.18
N ASN A 37 19.85 -3.59 -6.24
CA ASN A 37 19.64 -4.98 -5.83
C ASN A 37 19.31 -5.09 -4.33
N ALA A 38 20.04 -4.35 -3.48
CA ALA A 38 19.79 -4.31 -2.05
C ALA A 38 18.41 -3.73 -1.72
N ARG A 39 17.97 -2.68 -2.44
CA ARG A 39 16.63 -2.09 -2.28
C ARG A 39 15.53 -3.06 -2.75
N LEU A 40 15.73 -3.73 -3.88
CA LEU A 40 14.77 -4.72 -4.40
C LEU A 40 14.63 -5.91 -3.44
N ALA A 41 15.73 -6.39 -2.87
CA ALA A 41 15.73 -7.48 -1.90
C ALA A 41 14.90 -7.13 -0.65
N ILE A 42 15.09 -5.93 -0.09
CA ILE A 42 14.28 -5.47 1.06
C ILE A 42 12.80 -5.34 0.67
N ALA A 43 12.50 -4.74 -0.49
CA ALA A 43 11.13 -4.55 -0.94
C ALA A 43 10.39 -5.87 -1.19
N ALA A 44 11.09 -6.91 -1.65
CA ALA A 44 10.53 -8.22 -1.92
C ALA A 44 9.86 -8.85 -0.69
N ASP A 45 10.39 -8.58 0.51
CA ASP A 45 9.84 -9.07 1.78
C ASP A 45 8.93 -8.02 2.45
N ALA A 46 9.41 -6.77 2.57
CA ALA A 46 8.70 -5.74 3.32
C ALA A 46 7.34 -5.35 2.72
N VAL A 47 7.23 -5.31 1.39
CA VAL A 47 5.98 -4.93 0.70
C VAL A 47 4.85 -5.94 0.98
N PRO A 48 5.02 -7.26 0.74
CA PRO A 48 3.97 -8.23 1.02
C PRO A 48 3.70 -8.40 2.52
N GLU A 49 4.69 -8.27 3.40
CA GLU A 49 4.46 -8.33 4.87
C GLU A 49 3.59 -7.17 5.36
N LEU A 50 3.90 -5.95 4.92
CA LEU A 50 3.11 -4.77 5.26
C LEU A 50 1.69 -4.86 4.69
N ALA A 51 1.56 -5.37 3.46
CA ALA A 51 0.28 -5.65 2.84
C ALA A 51 -0.52 -6.71 3.61
N ALA A 52 0.13 -7.77 4.08
CA ALA A 52 -0.49 -8.87 4.82
C ALA A 52 -1.05 -8.38 6.16
N SER A 53 -0.30 -7.56 6.90
CA SER A 53 -0.77 -6.94 8.15
C SER A 53 -2.04 -6.11 7.94
N ALA A 54 -2.07 -5.28 6.90
CA ALA A 54 -3.25 -4.49 6.56
C ALA A 54 -4.43 -5.37 6.10
N ALA A 55 -4.16 -6.37 5.27
CA ALA A 55 -5.17 -7.27 4.71
C ALA A 55 -5.80 -8.19 5.76
N ALA A 56 -5.01 -8.72 6.71
CA ALA A 56 -5.48 -9.54 7.82
C ALA A 56 -6.56 -8.82 8.63
N ARG A 57 -6.38 -7.52 8.88
CA ARG A 57 -7.39 -6.69 9.57
C ARG A 57 -8.67 -6.54 8.76
N ALA A 58 -8.58 -6.34 7.44
CA ALA A 58 -9.77 -6.30 6.59
C ALA A 58 -10.51 -7.63 6.50
N ILE A 59 -9.77 -8.75 6.53
CA ILE A 59 -10.37 -10.09 6.56
C ILE A 59 -11.07 -10.31 7.91
N ALA A 60 -10.45 -9.92 9.02
CA ALA A 60 -11.05 -10.00 10.35
C ALA A 60 -12.33 -9.14 10.44
N GLU A 61 -12.29 -7.90 9.95
CA GLU A 61 -13.46 -7.00 9.89
C GLU A 61 -14.58 -7.56 8.99
N TRP A 62 -14.22 -8.29 7.93
CA TRP A 62 -15.18 -8.98 7.08
C TRP A 62 -15.87 -10.16 7.78
N GLY A 63 -15.22 -10.78 8.77
CA GLY A 63 -15.78 -11.88 9.56
C GLY A 63 -15.98 -13.17 8.76
N ARG A 64 -15.20 -13.38 7.70
CA ARG A 64 -15.23 -14.61 6.90
C ARG A 64 -13.83 -15.17 6.68
N PRO A 65 -13.69 -16.47 6.39
CA PRO A 65 -12.39 -17.06 6.08
C PRO A 65 -11.69 -16.35 4.92
N ALA A 66 -10.37 -16.15 5.03
CA ALA A 66 -9.54 -15.58 3.97
C ALA A 66 -9.68 -16.35 2.64
N THR A 67 -9.89 -17.67 2.74
CA THR A 67 -10.13 -18.59 1.61
C THR A 67 -11.36 -18.25 0.78
N ASN A 68 -12.32 -17.49 1.30
CA ASN A 68 -13.46 -17.01 0.51
C ASN A 68 -13.06 -15.88 -0.47
N THR A 69 -11.84 -15.35 -0.39
CA THR A 69 -11.29 -14.44 -1.41
C THR A 69 -11.16 -15.19 -2.74
N THR A 70 -11.67 -14.55 -3.80
CA THR A 70 -11.65 -15.10 -5.17
C THR A 70 -10.62 -14.42 -6.04
N HIS A 71 -10.40 -13.11 -5.81
CA HIS A 71 -9.40 -12.34 -6.54
C HIS A 71 -8.61 -11.47 -5.57
N LEU A 72 -7.33 -11.27 -5.89
CA LEU A 72 -6.41 -10.42 -5.18
C LEU A 72 -5.86 -9.39 -6.16
N VAL A 73 -6.06 -8.11 -5.88
CA VAL A 73 -5.45 -7.01 -6.64
C VAL A 73 -4.41 -6.34 -5.77
N VAL A 74 -3.15 -6.37 -6.19
CA VAL A 74 -2.04 -5.76 -5.48
C VAL A 74 -1.50 -4.58 -6.28
N SER A 75 -1.25 -3.46 -5.62
CA SER A 75 -0.57 -2.29 -6.20
C SER A 75 0.61 -1.90 -5.34
N THR A 76 1.75 -1.66 -5.98
CA THR A 76 2.94 -1.10 -5.32
C THR A 76 3.85 -0.40 -6.32
N ASN A 77 4.48 0.69 -5.88
CA ASN A 77 5.54 1.40 -6.59
C ASN A 77 6.93 1.12 -5.97
N SER A 78 7.01 0.17 -5.04
CA SER A 78 8.17 -0.01 -4.16
C SER A 78 9.13 -1.11 -4.62
N GLY A 79 8.89 -1.73 -5.76
CA GLY A 79 9.76 -2.75 -6.33
C GLY A 79 9.09 -3.47 -7.50
N ALA A 80 9.82 -4.42 -8.07
CA ALA A 80 9.31 -5.38 -9.04
C ALA A 80 10.07 -6.71 -8.87
N SER A 81 9.36 -7.82 -8.84
CA SER A 81 9.92 -9.16 -8.65
C SER A 81 9.13 -10.21 -9.42
N SER A 82 9.78 -11.33 -9.72
CA SER A 82 9.14 -12.54 -10.26
C SER A 82 9.64 -13.75 -9.48
N PRO A 83 8.76 -14.45 -8.71
CA PRO A 83 7.34 -14.17 -8.51
C PRO A 83 7.05 -12.81 -7.86
N GLY A 84 5.86 -12.27 -8.14
CA GLY A 84 5.44 -10.95 -7.65
C GLY A 84 5.01 -10.93 -6.18
N ALA A 85 4.91 -9.72 -5.61
CA ALA A 85 4.44 -9.51 -4.24
C ALA A 85 3.01 -10.04 -4.01
N ASP A 86 2.22 -10.18 -5.07
CA ASP A 86 0.89 -10.78 -5.06
C ASP A 86 0.90 -12.28 -4.69
N LEU A 87 1.89 -13.04 -5.15
CA LEU A 87 2.03 -14.45 -4.76
C LEU A 87 2.40 -14.56 -3.29
N ARG A 88 3.44 -13.83 -2.88
CA ARG A 88 3.92 -13.86 -1.48
C ARG A 88 2.83 -13.41 -0.51
N LEU A 89 2.06 -12.38 -0.87
CA LEU A 89 0.92 -11.94 -0.08
C LEU A 89 -0.18 -13.02 0.01
N ALA A 90 -0.46 -13.72 -1.09
CA ALA A 90 -1.45 -14.80 -1.09
C ALA A 90 -1.03 -15.94 -0.15
N GLU A 91 0.26 -16.28 -0.12
CA GLU A 91 0.82 -17.27 0.82
C GLU A 91 0.69 -16.81 2.28
N LEU A 92 1.12 -15.57 2.58
CA LEU A 92 1.06 -15.01 3.93
C LEU A 92 -0.36 -14.95 4.49
N LEU A 93 -1.35 -14.73 3.63
CA LEU A 93 -2.77 -14.71 3.99
C LEU A 93 -3.46 -16.08 3.92
N SER A 94 -2.72 -17.14 3.57
CA SER A 94 -3.27 -18.48 3.36
C SER A 94 -4.49 -18.49 2.42
N LEU A 95 -4.41 -17.74 1.33
CA LEU A 95 -5.45 -17.72 0.31
C LEU A 95 -5.48 -19.06 -0.44
N ARG A 96 -6.58 -19.33 -1.15
CA ARG A 96 -6.66 -20.53 -1.99
C ARG A 96 -5.61 -20.45 -3.11
N PRO A 97 -4.99 -21.58 -3.50
CA PRO A 97 -4.09 -21.62 -4.65
C PRO A 97 -4.74 -21.17 -5.97
N THR A 98 -6.07 -21.25 -6.05
CA THR A 98 -6.88 -20.83 -7.20
C THR A 98 -7.26 -19.35 -7.18
N VAL A 99 -6.77 -18.56 -6.21
CA VAL A 99 -7.03 -17.11 -6.18
C VAL A 99 -6.47 -16.45 -7.44
N GLN A 100 -7.31 -15.69 -8.13
CA GLN A 100 -6.89 -14.94 -9.31
C GLN A 100 -6.16 -13.68 -8.87
N ARG A 101 -4.92 -13.50 -9.32
CA ARG A 101 -4.06 -12.40 -8.89
C ARG A 101 -3.89 -11.38 -10.02
N THR A 102 -3.99 -10.10 -9.68
CA THR A 102 -3.65 -8.99 -10.57
C THR A 102 -2.68 -8.08 -9.85
N LEU A 103 -1.48 -7.93 -10.41
CA LEU A 103 -0.42 -7.13 -9.83
C LEU A 103 -0.19 -5.88 -10.69
N LEU A 104 -0.20 -4.72 -10.04
CA LEU A 104 0.02 -3.41 -10.63
C LEU A 104 1.31 -2.83 -10.06
N TYR A 105 2.40 -3.00 -10.80
CA TYR A 105 3.70 -2.42 -10.44
C TYR A 105 3.89 -1.04 -11.07
N LEU A 106 4.50 -0.13 -10.32
CA LEU A 106 5.02 1.15 -10.83
C LEU A 106 3.95 2.14 -11.35
N HIS A 107 2.77 2.16 -10.74
CA HIS A 107 1.69 3.11 -11.04
C HIS A 107 1.73 4.39 -10.19
N GLY A 108 2.78 4.58 -9.39
CA GLY A 108 2.95 5.75 -8.52
C GLY A 108 1.74 6.01 -7.60
N CYS A 109 1.50 7.28 -7.31
CA CYS A 109 0.49 7.70 -6.32
C CYS A 109 -0.97 7.41 -6.75
N PHE A 110 -1.23 7.16 -8.04
CA PHE A 110 -2.57 6.80 -8.53
C PHE A 110 -2.82 5.28 -8.60
N GLY A 111 -1.84 4.47 -8.19
CA GLY A 111 -1.92 3.00 -8.17
C GLY A 111 -3.12 2.47 -7.39
N GLY A 112 -3.44 3.09 -6.25
CA GLY A 112 -4.62 2.74 -5.47
C GLY A 112 -5.94 2.92 -6.23
N CYS A 113 -6.11 4.03 -6.97
CA CYS A 113 -7.30 4.24 -7.79
C CYS A 113 -7.38 3.24 -8.96
N SER A 114 -6.23 2.92 -9.57
CA SER A 114 -6.15 1.90 -10.62
C SER A 114 -6.56 0.53 -10.11
N ALA A 115 -6.07 0.12 -8.94
CA ALA A 115 -6.41 -1.15 -8.32
C ALA A 115 -7.91 -1.25 -8.02
N LEU A 116 -8.53 -0.15 -7.59
CA LEU A 116 -9.97 -0.09 -7.32
C LEU A 116 -10.82 -0.17 -8.58
N ARG A 117 -10.37 0.44 -9.68
CA ARG A 117 -11.03 0.32 -10.99
C ARG A 117 -11.01 -1.14 -11.45
N VAL A 118 -9.86 -1.81 -11.39
CA VAL A 118 -9.74 -3.24 -11.71
C VAL A 118 -10.66 -4.07 -10.80
N ALA A 119 -10.65 -3.82 -9.50
CA ALA A 119 -11.48 -4.55 -8.55
C ALA A 119 -12.99 -4.38 -8.81
N ARG A 120 -13.42 -3.21 -9.28
CA ARG A 120 -14.81 -2.95 -9.67
C ARG A 120 -15.22 -3.87 -10.82
N ASP A 121 -14.45 -3.88 -11.89
CA ASP A 121 -14.74 -4.70 -13.08
C ASP A 121 -14.79 -6.19 -12.73
N LEU A 122 -13.84 -6.66 -11.90
CA LEU A 122 -13.81 -8.05 -11.42
C LEU A 122 -15.08 -8.41 -10.64
N VAL A 123 -15.54 -7.53 -9.76
CA VAL A 123 -16.73 -7.76 -8.94
C VAL A 123 -18.02 -7.71 -9.75
N GLU A 124 -18.14 -6.77 -10.68
CA GLU A 124 -19.36 -6.58 -11.48
C GLU A 124 -19.56 -7.75 -12.45
N ASN A 125 -18.47 -8.24 -13.04
CA ASN A 125 -18.50 -9.28 -14.07
C ASN A 125 -18.50 -10.71 -13.53
N ASN A 126 -18.07 -10.94 -12.28
CA ASN A 126 -18.00 -12.29 -11.70
C ASN A 126 -19.01 -12.47 -10.56
N ARG A 127 -20.07 -13.26 -10.80
CA ARG A 127 -21.05 -13.57 -9.75
C ARG A 127 -20.38 -14.28 -8.57
N GLY A 128 -20.62 -13.78 -7.36
CA GLY A 128 -20.03 -14.33 -6.14
C GLY A 128 -18.58 -13.92 -5.91
N ALA A 129 -18.01 -13.01 -6.70
CA ALA A 129 -16.65 -12.54 -6.47
C ALA A 129 -16.50 -11.77 -5.16
N HIS A 130 -15.42 -12.10 -4.46
CA HIS A 130 -14.86 -11.43 -3.31
C HIS A 130 -13.45 -11.00 -3.68
N VAL A 131 -13.25 -9.68 -3.80
CA VAL A 131 -11.98 -9.10 -4.22
C VAL A 131 -11.33 -8.39 -3.05
N LEU A 132 -10.09 -8.78 -2.76
CA LEU A 132 -9.20 -8.11 -1.83
C LEU A 132 -8.29 -7.18 -2.61
N VAL A 133 -8.30 -5.89 -2.27
CA VAL A 133 -7.39 -4.89 -2.82
C VAL A 133 -6.37 -4.52 -1.75
N ALA A 134 -5.10 -4.74 -2.05
CA ALA A 134 -3.97 -4.38 -1.21
C ALA A 134 -3.09 -3.37 -1.94
N VAL A 135 -2.82 -2.25 -1.29
CA VAL A 135 -1.86 -1.25 -1.78
C VAL A 135 -0.78 -1.15 -0.71
N SER A 136 0.48 -1.34 -1.05
CA SER A 136 1.58 -1.34 -0.08
C SER A 136 2.78 -0.60 -0.64
N GLU A 137 3.26 0.38 0.11
CA GLU A 137 4.40 1.20 -0.28
C GLU A 137 5.44 1.22 0.84
N VAL A 138 6.69 0.98 0.44
CA VAL A 138 7.89 1.02 1.25
C VAL A 138 8.86 1.98 0.55
N SER A 139 9.19 3.08 1.22
CA SER A 139 10.00 4.20 0.70
C SER A 139 11.46 3.82 0.38
N THR A 140 11.85 2.57 0.65
CA THR A 140 13.08 1.90 0.24
C THR A 140 13.51 2.20 -1.19
N MET A 141 12.57 2.20 -2.12
CA MET A 141 12.90 2.49 -3.53
C MET A 141 13.01 3.96 -3.87
N LEU A 142 12.18 4.81 -3.27
CA LEU A 142 11.92 6.15 -3.80
C LEU A 142 12.62 7.28 -3.05
N SER A 143 12.93 7.12 -1.76
CA SER A 143 13.12 8.31 -0.91
C SER A 143 14.36 8.30 -0.03
N PHE A 144 14.94 7.15 0.28
CA PHE A 144 16.08 7.08 1.18
C PHE A 144 17.41 7.10 0.42
N ARG A 145 17.88 8.32 0.10
CA ARG A 145 19.21 8.61 -0.44
C ARG A 145 19.79 9.83 0.27
N ALA A 146 21.11 9.98 0.25
CA ALA A 146 21.73 11.19 0.76
C ALA A 146 21.23 12.43 -0.01
N PRO A 147 20.97 13.54 0.68
CA PRO A 147 20.59 14.80 0.04
C PRO A 147 21.72 15.31 -0.86
N VAL A 148 21.37 15.78 -2.05
CA VAL A 148 22.30 16.45 -2.98
C VAL A 148 21.74 17.85 -3.26
N GLU A 149 22.53 18.90 -3.04
CA GLU A 149 22.06 20.29 -3.20
C GLU A 149 21.57 20.58 -4.63
N ALA A 150 22.18 19.95 -5.63
CA ALA A 150 21.78 20.06 -7.03
C ALA A 150 20.42 19.40 -7.34
N ASN A 151 19.78 18.71 -6.39
CA ASN A 151 18.49 18.06 -6.57
C ASN A 151 17.50 18.43 -5.44
N PRO A 152 16.89 19.63 -5.49
CA PRO A 152 15.91 20.06 -4.49
C PRO A 152 14.63 19.21 -4.49
N GLU A 153 14.28 18.56 -5.60
CA GLU A 153 13.12 17.67 -5.69
C GLU A 153 13.30 16.42 -4.81
N ALA A 154 14.52 15.87 -4.76
CA ALA A 154 14.84 14.75 -3.87
C ALA A 154 14.68 15.13 -2.39
N LEU A 155 14.95 16.38 -2.02
CA LEU A 155 14.70 16.87 -0.65
C LEU A 155 13.21 16.95 -0.32
N VAL A 156 12.38 17.33 -1.29
CA VAL A 156 10.92 17.33 -1.15
C VAL A 156 10.39 15.91 -1.00
N ALA A 157 10.85 14.99 -1.85
CA ALA A 157 10.51 13.56 -1.76
C ALA A 157 10.89 12.97 -0.39
N ALA A 158 12.12 13.22 0.06
CA ALA A 158 12.61 12.77 1.36
C ALA A 158 11.91 13.45 2.56
N ALA A 159 11.19 14.56 2.36
CA ALA A 159 10.37 15.21 3.39
C ALA A 159 8.91 14.69 3.41
N LEU A 160 8.38 14.21 2.28
CA LEU A 160 6.97 13.83 2.14
C LEU A 160 6.71 12.33 2.26
N PHE A 161 7.53 11.49 1.64
CA PHE A 161 7.24 10.06 1.53
C PHE A 161 7.49 9.30 2.84
N GLY A 162 6.72 8.24 3.04
CA GLY A 162 6.82 7.28 4.12
C GLY A 162 6.07 5.99 3.75
N ASP A 163 6.15 5.01 4.64
CA ASP A 163 5.70 3.64 4.38
C ASP A 163 4.27 3.43 4.88
N GLY A 164 3.50 2.62 4.15
CA GLY A 164 2.13 2.30 4.55
C GLY A 164 1.42 1.31 3.64
N ALA A 165 0.39 0.68 4.18
CA ALA A 165 -0.52 -0.16 3.40
C ALA A 165 -1.99 0.21 3.59
N GLY A 166 -2.70 0.22 2.46
CA GLY A 166 -4.13 0.41 2.36
C GLY A 166 -4.82 -0.90 2.00
N ARG A 167 -6.05 -1.06 2.50
CA ARG A 167 -6.86 -2.24 2.24
C ARG A 167 -8.29 -1.83 1.91
N ARG A 168 -8.85 -2.45 0.87
CA ARG A 168 -10.26 -2.29 0.51
C ARG A 168 -10.83 -3.62 0.05
N ARG A 169 -12.04 -3.90 0.51
CA ARG A 169 -12.85 -5.01 0.01
C ARG A 169 -13.91 -4.48 -0.94
N HIS A 170 -14.17 -5.22 -2.01
CA HIS A 170 -15.29 -4.95 -2.90
C HIS A 170 -16.15 -6.21 -3.11
N ARG A 171 -17.47 -6.03 -3.12
CA ARG A 171 -18.47 -7.06 -3.43
C ARG A 171 -19.61 -6.43 -4.21
N ARG A 172 -20.18 -7.21 -5.13
CA ARG A 172 -21.30 -6.80 -5.96
C ARG A 172 -22.49 -6.50 -5.07
N ARG A 173 -23.16 -5.37 -5.32
CA ARG A 173 -24.43 -5.05 -4.66
C ARG A 173 -25.50 -6.08 -5.03
N ARG A 174 -26.39 -6.40 -4.09
CA ARG A 174 -27.72 -6.91 -4.45
C ARG A 174 -28.48 -5.79 -5.20
N PRO A 175 -29.39 -6.11 -6.15
CA PRO A 175 -30.22 -5.08 -6.76
C PRO A 175 -30.96 -4.29 -5.65
N TYR A 176 -31.00 -2.97 -5.80
CA TYR A 176 -31.46 -2.04 -4.77
C TYR A 176 -32.99 -1.93 -4.75
N GLY A 177 -33.59 -2.06 -3.57
CA GLY A 177 -34.90 -1.46 -3.27
C GLY A 177 -34.71 0.00 -2.81
N PRO A 178 -35.69 0.90 -3.01
CA PRO A 178 -35.50 2.34 -2.84
C PRO A 178 -35.24 2.70 -1.37
N GLY A 179 -34.14 3.43 -1.09
CA GLY A 179 -34.01 4.24 0.15
C GLY A 179 -32.80 4.05 1.07
N GLY A 180 -31.94 3.03 0.91
CA GLY A 180 -30.74 2.91 1.77
C GLY A 180 -29.60 3.84 1.33
N ALA A 181 -28.63 4.12 2.20
CA ALA A 181 -27.33 4.69 1.81
C ALA A 181 -26.26 3.59 1.67
N PRO A 182 -25.19 3.80 0.86
CA PRO A 182 -24.03 2.91 0.82
C PRO A 182 -23.40 2.71 2.21
N HIS A 183 -23.13 1.47 2.61
CA HIS A 183 -22.14 1.20 3.65
C HIS A 183 -20.81 0.80 3.00
N LEU A 184 -19.84 1.72 3.06
CA LEU A 184 -18.44 1.49 2.76
C LEU A 184 -17.68 1.33 4.07
N LEU A 185 -16.88 0.28 4.17
CA LEU A 185 -15.89 0.15 5.23
C LEU A 185 -14.53 0.56 4.65
N HIS A 186 -14.03 1.68 5.15
CA HIS A 186 -12.75 2.28 4.77
C HIS A 186 -11.77 2.13 5.91
N GLY A 187 -10.50 2.01 5.55
CA GLY A 187 -9.43 2.25 6.50
C GLY A 187 -8.08 2.12 5.83
N VAL A 188 -7.14 2.86 6.41
CA VAL A 188 -5.74 2.94 6.01
C VAL A 188 -4.98 2.65 7.29
N HIS A 189 -3.98 1.77 7.25
CA HIS A 189 -3.24 1.39 8.45
C HIS A 189 -1.74 1.61 8.28
N ARG A 190 -1.17 2.16 9.35
CA ARG A 190 0.24 2.54 9.46
C ARG A 190 1.06 1.32 9.84
N ALA A 191 2.33 1.30 9.46
CA ALA A 191 3.29 0.26 9.87
C ALA A 191 3.58 0.22 11.39
N GLY A 192 2.92 1.06 12.22
CA GLY A 192 3.19 1.12 13.68
C GLY A 192 1.97 1.40 14.58
N ASP A 193 0.73 1.18 14.15
CA ASP A 193 -0.43 1.31 15.06
C ASP A 193 -0.60 0.05 15.95
N VAL A 194 0.33 -0.10 16.90
CA VAL A 194 0.09 -0.70 18.22
C VAL A 194 -0.20 0.48 19.14
N ALA A 195 -1.49 0.69 19.45
CA ALA A 195 -2.04 1.73 20.35
C ALA A 195 -2.08 3.19 19.84
N GLY A 196 -3.25 3.81 19.98
CA GLY A 196 -3.35 5.24 20.30
C GLY A 196 -3.47 6.25 19.15
N ASP A 197 -4.72 6.53 18.79
CA ASP A 197 -5.29 7.84 18.48
C ASP A 197 -4.89 8.69 17.23
N ARG A 198 -5.96 9.19 16.61
CA ARG A 198 -6.16 10.22 15.56
C ARG A 198 -5.30 10.14 14.27
N ALA A 199 -6.01 9.85 13.17
CA ALA A 199 -5.49 9.78 11.82
C ALA A 199 -5.88 11.01 10.98
N HIS A 200 -4.87 11.65 10.38
CA HIS A 200 -5.05 12.43 9.16
C HIS A 200 -4.15 11.80 8.07
N LEU A 201 -4.78 11.27 7.03
CA LEU A 201 -4.24 11.20 5.68
C LEU A 201 -5.42 11.42 4.73
N VAL A 202 -5.26 12.35 3.79
CA VAL A 202 -6.30 12.85 2.88
C VAL A 202 -6.54 11.84 1.76
N TYR A 203 -7.77 11.32 1.66
CA TYR A 203 -8.36 10.89 0.38
C TYR A 203 -9.62 11.73 0.19
N ALA A 204 -9.54 12.76 -0.65
CA ALA A 204 -10.69 13.57 -1.02
C ALA A 204 -11.53 12.83 -2.07
N ALA A 205 -12.73 12.42 -1.68
CA ALA A 205 -13.88 12.31 -2.58
C ALA A 205 -15.11 12.70 -1.75
N ARG A 206 -15.27 14.01 -1.56
CA ARG A 206 -16.44 14.60 -0.92
C ARG A 206 -17.43 14.94 -2.02
N GLU A 207 -18.32 14.03 -2.36
CA GLU A 207 -19.61 14.42 -2.96
C GLU A 207 -20.60 14.60 -1.81
N ARG A 208 -20.64 15.82 -1.26
CA ARG A 208 -21.89 16.38 -0.75
C ARG A 208 -22.55 17.02 -1.95
N LEU A 209 -23.64 16.46 -2.43
CA LEU A 209 -24.64 17.23 -3.14
C LEU A 209 -25.94 17.09 -2.37
N LEU A 210 -26.58 18.26 -2.25
CA LEU A 210 -27.91 18.51 -1.71
C LEU A 210 -28.95 17.60 -2.36
#